data_AF-A0A2E1M1X2-F1
#
_entry.id   AF-A0A2E1M1X2-F1
#
_cell.length_a   1.000
_cell.length_b   1.000
_cell.length_c   1.000
_cell.angle_alpha   90.00
_cell.angle_beta   90.00
_cell.angle_gamma   90.00
#
_symmetry.space_group_name_H-M   'P 1'
#
loop_
_entity.id
_entity.type
_entity.pdbx_description
1 polymer ?
#
loop_
_entity_poly.entity_id
_entity_poly.type
_entity_poly.pdbx_seq_one_letter_code
_entity_poly.pdbx_strand_id
1 'polypeptide(L)'
;MLMALFREDMFRPLIANWEVVASHLLRRLRRQVLAYDSESHKALYQKILALNPPENRQQPGEIGEDGPMQTIDFSLDGITLSLFTTLSQFGTALDTGMEELLIESYFPANKFSEQFFSKLIN
;
A
#
# COMPACT_ATOMS: atom_id res chain seq x y z
N MET A 1 5.33 1.99 -8.40
CA MET A 1 5.47 1.79 -6.94
C MET A 1 4.96 0.43 -6.47
N LEU A 2 3.70 0.05 -6.72
CA LEU A 2 3.11 -1.18 -6.15
C LEU A 2 3.93 -2.46 -6.37
N MET A 3 4.45 -2.72 -7.58
CA MET A 3 5.33 -3.89 -7.82
C MET A 3 6.60 -3.90 -6.96
N ALA A 4 7.12 -2.73 -6.59
CA ALA A 4 8.33 -2.62 -5.78
C ALA A 4 8.14 -3.13 -4.35
N LEU A 5 6.91 -3.05 -3.83
CA LEU A 5 6.53 -3.57 -2.52
C LEU A 5 6.60 -5.10 -2.45
N PHE A 6 6.44 -5.80 -3.57
CA PHE A 6 6.46 -7.27 -3.62
C PHE A 6 7.83 -7.86 -3.95
N ARG A 7 8.77 -7.02 -4.40
CA ARG A 7 10.11 -7.46 -4.81
C ARG A 7 11.04 -7.66 -3.61
N GLU A 8 11.66 -8.84 -3.54
CA GLU A 8 12.62 -9.21 -2.49
C GLU A 8 13.91 -8.38 -2.51
N ASP A 9 14.27 -7.85 -3.68
CA ASP A 9 15.45 -7.00 -3.86
C ASP A 9 15.16 -5.50 -3.70
N MET A 10 13.96 -5.14 -3.23
CA MET A 10 13.55 -3.75 -3.02
C MET A 10 12.86 -3.53 -1.67
N PHE A 11 11.55 -3.26 -1.65
CA PHE A 11 10.88 -2.80 -0.42
C PHE A 11 10.40 -3.93 0.48
N ARG A 12 10.19 -5.15 -0.03
CA ARG A 12 9.72 -6.28 0.78
C ARG A 12 10.56 -6.51 2.06
N PRO A 13 11.91 -6.58 2.01
CA PRO A 13 12.71 -6.80 3.22
C PRO A 13 12.70 -5.62 4.19
N LEU A 14 12.23 -4.44 3.75
CA LEU A 14 12.17 -3.23 4.57
C LEU A 14 10.84 -3.09 5.31
N ILE A 15 9.87 -4.00 5.14
CA ILE A 15 8.55 -3.91 5.75
C ILE A 15 8.36 -5.07 6.72
N ALA A 16 8.34 -4.78 8.03
CA ALA A 16 8.23 -5.79 9.07
C ALA A 16 6.87 -6.50 9.06
N ASN A 17 5.79 -5.76 8.80
CA ASN A 17 4.42 -6.30 8.69
C ASN A 17 3.99 -6.58 7.24
N TRP A 18 4.94 -7.01 6.38
CA TRP A 18 4.73 -7.09 4.94
C TRP A 18 3.52 -7.93 4.51
N GLU A 19 3.28 -9.08 5.15
CA GLU A 19 2.16 -9.95 4.78
C GLU A 19 0.81 -9.25 4.90
N VAL A 20 0.59 -8.48 5.97
CA VAL A 20 -0.62 -7.70 6.20
C VAL A 20 -0.76 -6.63 5.11
N VAL A 21 0.30 -5.86 4.88
CA VAL A 21 0.32 -4.77 3.89
C VAL A 21 0.09 -5.30 2.47
N ALA A 22 0.80 -6.35 2.08
CA ALA A 22 0.72 -6.95 0.76
C ALA A 22 -0.66 -7.57 0.50
N SER A 23 -1.25 -8.25 1.49
CA SER A 23 -2.61 -8.79 1.38
C SER A 23 -3.66 -7.69 1.27
N HIS A 24 -3.58 -6.63 2.08
CA HIS A 24 -4.47 -5.47 1.95
C HIS A 24 -4.40 -4.83 0.56
N LEU A 25 -3.19 -4.59 0.03
CA LEU A 25 -2.99 -3.99 -1.29
C LEU A 25 -3.51 -4.89 -2.42
N LEU A 26 -3.33 -6.20 -2.32
CA LEU A 26 -3.88 -7.15 -3.30
C LEU A 26 -5.40 -7.20 -3.29
N ARG A 27 -6.03 -7.16 -2.11
CA ARG A 27 -7.50 -7.06 -2.00
C ARG A 27 -8.00 -5.74 -2.59
N ARG A 28 -7.31 -4.63 -2.31
CA ARG A 28 -7.62 -3.31 -2.89
C ARG A 28 -7.53 -3.33 -4.42
N LEU A 29 -6.43 -3.84 -4.98
CA LEU A 29 -6.24 -3.95 -6.43
C LEU A 29 -7.28 -4.87 -7.07
N ARG A 30 -7.63 -5.99 -6.42
CA ARG A 30 -8.70 -6.88 -6.90
C ARG A 30 -10.05 -6.15 -6.97
N ARG A 31 -10.40 -5.35 -5.96
CA ARG A 31 -11.63 -4.53 -5.99
C ARG A 31 -11.62 -3.55 -7.17
N GLN A 32 -10.48 -2.92 -7.46
CA GLN A 32 -10.34 -2.01 -8.61
C GLN A 32 -10.47 -2.75 -9.96
N VAL A 33 -9.88 -3.95 -10.09
CA VAL A 33 -10.05 -4.79 -11.30
C VAL A 33 -11.53 -5.10 -11.53
N LEU A 34 -12.27 -5.48 -10.48
CA LEU A 34 -13.69 -5.81 -10.59
C LEU A 34 -14.58 -4.59 -10.86
N ALA A 35 -14.21 -3.41 -10.36
CA ALA A 35 -15.01 -2.19 -10.51
C ALA A 35 -14.86 -1.52 -11.88
N TYR A 36 -13.65 -1.54 -12.46
CA TYR A 36 -13.33 -0.74 -13.65
C TYR A 36 -13.05 -1.56 -14.92
N ASP A 37 -13.01 -2.90 -14.82
CA ASP A 37 -12.70 -3.84 -15.93
C ASP A 37 -11.46 -3.47 -16.77
N SER A 38 -10.49 -2.78 -16.15
CA SER A 38 -9.33 -2.24 -16.84
C SER A 38 -8.27 -3.31 -17.10
N GLU A 39 -7.88 -3.45 -18.37
CA GLU A 39 -6.78 -4.35 -18.79
C GLU A 39 -5.45 -4.00 -18.13
N SER A 40 -5.18 -2.72 -17.86
CA SER A 40 -3.95 -2.32 -17.16
C SER A 40 -3.95 -2.79 -15.71
N HIS A 41 -5.10 -2.72 -15.02
CA HIS A 41 -5.26 -3.25 -13.66
C HIS A 41 -5.14 -4.79 -13.64
N LYS A 42 -5.76 -5.49 -14.61
CA LYS A 42 -5.63 -6.96 -14.74
C LYS A 42 -4.18 -7.38 -14.97
N ALA A 43 -3.49 -6.72 -15.89
CA ALA A 43 -2.08 -6.99 -16.18
C ALA A 43 -1.18 -6.72 -14.96
N LEU A 44 -1.41 -5.63 -14.22
CA LEU A 44 -0.70 -5.34 -12.98
C LEU A 44 -0.96 -6.40 -11.91
N TYR A 45 -2.21 -6.82 -11.75
CA TYR A 45 -2.58 -7.87 -10.80
C TYR A 45 -1.84 -9.17 -11.10
N GLN A 46 -1.84 -9.63 -12.36
CA GLN A 46 -1.11 -10.83 -12.77
C GLN A 46 0.41 -10.72 -12.54
N LYS A 47 1.00 -9.55 -12.84
CA LYS A 47 2.43 -9.29 -12.57
C LYS A 47 2.76 -9.44 -11.09
N ILE A 48 1.91 -8.92 -10.20
CA ILE A 48 2.13 -9.04 -8.74
C ILE A 48 1.96 -10.48 -8.27
N LEU A 49 0.98 -11.23 -8.83
CA LEU A 49 0.80 -12.63 -8.47
C LEU A 49 2.02 -13.51 -8.79
N ALA A 50 2.83 -13.11 -9.77
CA ALA A 50 4.08 -13.78 -10.12
C ALA A 50 5.25 -13.44 -9.16
N LEU A 51 5.08 -12.51 -8.22
CA LEU A 51 6.11 -12.05 -7.28
C LEU A 51 5.95 -12.67 -5.87
N ASN A 52 5.59 -13.95 -5.78
CA ASN A 52 5.42 -14.68 -4.51
C ASN A 52 4.60 -13.90 -3.45
N PRO A 53 3.34 -13.52 -3.76
CA PRO A 53 2.49 -12.80 -2.81
C PRO A 53 2.11 -13.67 -1.60
N PRO A 54 1.58 -13.07 -0.51
CA PRO A 54 1.16 -13.81 0.67
C PRO A 54 0.08 -14.86 0.35
N GLU A 55 0.08 -15.98 1.08
CA GLU A 55 -0.92 -17.04 0.91
C GLU A 55 -2.33 -16.56 1.28
N ASN A 56 -2.44 -15.75 2.33
CA ASN A 56 -3.71 -15.20 2.83
C ASN A 56 -4.26 -14.02 1.99
N ARG A 57 -3.69 -13.72 0.81
CA ARG A 57 -4.08 -12.61 -0.09
C ARG A 57 -5.56 -12.54 -0.46
N GLN A 58 -6.30 -13.65 -0.34
CA GLN A 58 -7.73 -13.72 -0.64
C GLN A 58 -8.63 -13.69 0.60
N GLN A 59 -8.06 -13.91 1.78
CA GLN A 59 -8.81 -13.87 3.02
C GLN A 59 -9.12 -12.42 3.36
N PRO A 60 -10.35 -12.10 3.81
CA PRO A 60 -10.66 -10.79 4.39
C PRO A 60 -9.61 -10.45 5.44
N GLY A 61 -9.22 -9.18 5.52
CA GLY A 61 -8.40 -8.73 6.63
C GLY A 61 -9.13 -8.91 7.95
N GLU A 62 -8.39 -8.88 9.06
CA GLU A 62 -9.00 -8.74 10.38
C GLU A 62 -9.78 -7.40 10.47
N ILE A 63 -10.61 -7.26 11.50
CA ILE A 63 -11.43 -6.06 11.68
C ILE A 63 -10.52 -4.82 11.74
N GLY A 64 -10.65 -3.96 10.72
CA GLY A 64 -9.84 -2.74 10.57
C GLY A 64 -8.77 -2.80 9.48
N GLU A 65 -8.33 -3.98 9.05
CA GLU A 65 -7.27 -4.15 8.03
C GLU A 65 -7.72 -3.90 6.58
N ASP A 66 -9.03 -3.84 6.34
CA ASP A 66 -9.61 -3.45 5.05
C ASP A 66 -10.24 -2.04 5.10
N GLY A 67 -9.89 -1.26 6.11
CA GLY A 67 -10.29 0.14 6.25
C GLY A 67 -9.60 1.07 5.24
N PRO A 68 -9.96 2.37 5.24
CA PRO A 68 -9.34 3.36 4.34
C PRO A 68 -7.87 3.67 4.69
N MET A 69 -7.37 3.12 5.80
CA MET A 69 -6.04 3.38 6.35
C MET A 69 -5.35 2.06 6.64
N GLN A 70 -4.08 1.95 6.24
CA GLN A 70 -3.24 0.80 6.53
C GLN A 70 -1.94 1.27 7.20
N THR A 71 -1.54 0.60 8.29
CA THR A 71 -0.24 0.82 8.91
C THR A 71 0.83 -0.03 8.22
N ILE A 72 1.97 0.59 7.94
CA ILE A 72 3.17 -0.01 7.37
C ILE A 72 4.30 0.22 8.37
N ASP A 73 4.95 -0.86 8.78
CA ASP A 73 6.07 -0.85 9.71
C ASP A 73 7.37 -1.01 8.92
N PHE A 74 8.08 0.09 8.69
CA PHE A 74 9.36 0.07 7.99
C PHE A 74 10.49 -0.28 8.95
N SER A 75 11.28 -1.30 8.63
CA SER A 75 12.47 -1.71 9.37
C SER A 75 13.72 -1.19 8.67
N LEU A 76 14.39 -0.21 9.29
CA LEU A 76 15.59 0.45 8.78
C LEU A 76 16.66 0.43 9.86
N ASP A 77 17.81 -0.21 9.59
CA ASP A 77 18.96 -0.25 10.51
C ASP A 77 18.61 -0.65 11.96
N GLY A 78 17.68 -1.60 12.13
CA GLY A 78 17.21 -2.08 13.43
C GLY A 78 16.19 -1.17 14.12
N ILE A 79 15.78 -0.08 13.48
CA ILE A 79 14.71 0.82 13.92
C ILE A 79 13.44 0.48 13.15
N THR A 80 12.31 0.37 13.86
CA THR A 80 10.98 0.26 13.24
C THR A 80 10.27 1.60 13.25
N LEU A 81 9.91 2.10 12.07
CA LEU A 81 9.08 3.28 11.87
C LEU A 81 7.68 2.86 11.41
N SER A 82 6.68 3.11 12.24
CA SER A 82 5.28 2.81 11.92
C SER A 82 4.61 4.03 11.30
N LEU A 83 4.07 3.85 10.10
CA LEU A 83 3.37 4.89 9.35
C LEU A 83 1.98 4.38 8.97
N PHE A 84 0.91 5.13 9.23
CA PHE A 84 -0.38 4.85 8.62
C PHE A 84 -0.52 5.63 7.31
N THR A 85 -1.19 5.04 6.34
CA THR A 85 -1.41 5.66 5.04
C THR A 85 -2.84 6.12 4.84
N THR A 86 -3.03 7.16 4.04
CA THR A 86 -4.32 7.57 3.50
C THR A 86 -4.19 7.73 1.99
N LEU A 87 -5.15 7.20 1.24
CA LEU A 87 -5.21 7.41 -0.21
C LEU A 87 -6.29 8.45 -0.53
N SER A 88 -5.90 9.56 -1.13
CA SER A 88 -6.79 10.61 -1.63
C SER A 88 -6.86 10.55 -3.14
N GLN A 89 -8.08 10.55 -3.68
CA GLN A 89 -8.35 10.50 -5.12
C GLN A 89 -8.93 11.83 -5.58
N PHE A 90 -8.27 12.45 -6.56
CA PHE A 90 -8.69 13.69 -7.18
C PHE A 90 -9.10 13.42 -8.62
N GLY A 91 -10.37 13.63 -8.92
CA GLY A 91 -10.95 13.52 -10.25
C GLY A 91 -11.78 14.77 -10.57
N THR A 92 -11.92 15.08 -11.86
CA THR A 92 -12.83 16.12 -12.34
C THR A 92 -14.10 15.44 -12.89
N ALA A 93 -15.28 16.00 -12.60
CA ALA A 93 -16.55 15.45 -13.07
C ALA A 93 -16.74 15.52 -14.60
N LEU A 94 -15.87 16.25 -15.31
CA LEU A 94 -16.04 16.62 -16.71
C LEU A 94 -15.33 15.68 -17.69
N ASP A 95 -14.38 14.85 -17.25
CA ASP A 95 -13.71 13.92 -18.14
C ASP A 95 -13.51 12.57 -17.46
N THR A 96 -14.37 11.61 -17.83
CA THR A 96 -14.27 10.19 -17.46
C THR A 96 -12.99 9.51 -18.00
N GLY A 97 -12.10 10.25 -18.67
CA GLY A 97 -10.88 9.77 -19.31
C GLY A 97 -9.57 10.44 -18.85
N MET A 98 -9.58 11.38 -17.91
CA MET A 98 -8.33 11.89 -17.32
C MET A 98 -7.78 10.90 -16.28
N GLU A 99 -6.45 10.73 -16.25
CA GLU A 99 -5.79 9.96 -15.19
C GLU A 99 -6.16 10.56 -13.83
N GLU A 100 -6.90 9.80 -13.03
CA GLU A 100 -7.23 10.19 -11.66
C GLU A 100 -5.93 10.35 -10.87
N LEU A 101 -5.74 11.54 -10.28
CA LEU A 101 -4.58 11.76 -9.45
C LEU A 101 -4.81 11.10 -8.10
N LEU A 102 -4.01 10.08 -7.82
CA LEU A 102 -3.96 9.42 -6.51
C LEU A 102 -2.78 9.96 -5.72
N ILE A 103 -3.05 10.51 -4.54
CA ILE A 103 -2.04 10.90 -3.56
C ILE A 103 -2.12 9.93 -2.39
N GLU A 104 -1.01 9.22 -2.12
CA GLU A 104 -0.87 8.43 -0.91
C GLU A 104 0.00 9.19 0.09
N SER A 105 -0.59 9.54 1.23
CA SER A 105 0.06 10.26 2.31
C SER A 105 0.41 9.30 3.44
N TYR A 106 1.56 9.49 4.07
CA TYR A 106 2.09 8.64 5.12
C TYR A 106 2.29 9.49 6.38
N PHE A 107 1.75 9.04 7.51
CA PHE A 107 1.77 9.77 8.77
C PHE A 107 2.32 8.91 9.90
N PRO A 108 3.08 9.47 10.85
CA PRO A 108 3.50 8.76 12.05
C PRO A 108 2.34 8.09 12.77
N ALA A 109 2.42 6.76 12.94
CA ALA A 109 1.42 5.99 13.68
C ALA A 109 1.69 5.95 15.19
N ASN A 110 2.85 6.42 15.63
CA ASN A 110 3.23 6.48 17.04
C ASN A 110 4.21 7.63 17.33
N LYS A 111 4.37 7.94 18.63
CA LYS A 111 5.25 9.02 19.12
C LYS A 111 6.72 8.84 18.72
N PHE A 112 7.21 7.61 18.66
CA PHE A 112 8.58 7.34 18.27
C PHE A 112 8.83 7.75 16.81
N SER A 113 7.95 7.34 15.90
CA SER A 113 8.03 7.69 14.48
C SER A 113 7.83 9.19 14.27
N GLU A 114 6.93 9.82 15.04
CA GLU A 114 6.70 11.27 15.01
C GLU A 114 7.97 12.05 15.38
N GLN A 115 8.62 11.67 16.48
CA GLN A 115 9.87 12.26 16.92
C GLN A 115 11.01 12.04 15.93
N PHE A 116 11.06 10.86 15.29
CA PHE A 116 12.04 10.57 14.25
C PHE A 116 11.91 11.54 13.08
N PHE A 117 10.73 11.66 12.47
CA PHE A 117 10.52 12.54 11.31
C PHE A 117 10.63 14.02 11.66
N SER A 118 10.24 14.43 12.87
CA SER A 118 10.38 15.82 13.33
C SER A 118 11.83 16.30 13.37
N LYS A 119 12.80 15.38 13.55
CA LYS A 119 14.24 15.71 13.52
C LYS A 119 14.80 15.86 12.12
N LEU A 120 14.12 15.33 11.08
CA LEU A 120 14.58 15.41 9.69
C LEU A 120 14.18 16.70 8.97
N ILE A 121 13.21 17.44 9.54
CA ILE A 121 12.66 18.68 8.95
C ILE A 121 13.38 19.92 9.49
N ASN A 122 14.31 19.74 10.45
CA ASN A 122 15.20 20.78 10.98
C ASN A 122 16.61 20.64 10.39
#